data_AF-A0A6L7TUL8-F1
#
_entry.id   AF-A0A6L7TUL8-F1
#
_cell.length_a   1.000
_cell.length_b   1.000
_cell.length_c   1.000
_cell.angle_alpha   90.00
_cell.angle_beta   90.00
_cell.angle_gamma   90.00
#
_symmetry.space_group_name_H-M   'P 1'
#
loop_
_entity.id
_entity.type
_entity.pdbx_description
1 polymer ?
#
loop_
_entity_poly.entity_id
_entity_poly.type
_entity_poly.pdbx_seq_one_letter_code
_entity_poly.pdbx_strand_id
1 'polypeptide(L)'
;MAVEGVSLRGILEECRDGRDGGAFNEVVVMLESTAASAEVWMDFDDLRFTPDGRVVTLMVPGGTHMHLDMSKIREAEFVHTTNDQGLPSYQLWMRDGEGNPAMRVYLRKSDDDVTNPPRHEFFMSLLEKYPGPIALPADAYGAAEGHP
;
A
#
# COMPACT_ATOMS: atom_id res chain seq x y z
N MET A 1 16.12 5.86 0.00
CA MET A 1 17.22 5.16 -0.71
C MET A 1 16.62 4.46 -1.93
N ALA A 2 17.30 4.42 -3.07
CA ALA A 2 16.83 3.58 -4.18
C ALA A 2 17.15 2.12 -3.84
N VAL A 3 16.13 1.29 -3.67
CA VAL A 3 16.32 -0.15 -3.54
C VAL A 3 16.24 -0.72 -4.94
N GLU A 4 17.39 -1.12 -5.50
CA GLU A 4 17.45 -1.64 -6.87
C GLU A 4 16.51 -2.84 -7.05
N GLY A 5 15.76 -2.88 -8.15
CA GLY A 5 14.82 -3.95 -8.47
C GLY A 5 13.45 -3.88 -7.78
N VAL A 6 13.17 -2.84 -6.99
CA VAL A 6 11.86 -2.67 -6.35
C VAL A 6 10.90 -1.92 -7.26
N SER A 7 9.71 -2.50 -7.46
CA SER A 7 8.59 -1.85 -8.16
C SER A 7 7.41 -1.61 -7.22
N LEU A 8 6.58 -0.61 -7.54
CA LEU A 8 5.36 -0.35 -6.76
C LEU A 8 4.42 -1.55 -6.77
N ARG A 9 4.23 -2.20 -7.94
CA ARG A 9 3.49 -3.45 -8.02
C ARG A 9 4.01 -4.51 -7.06
N GLY A 10 5.33 -4.73 -7.01
CA GLY A 10 5.93 -5.71 -6.09
C GLY A 10 5.69 -5.38 -4.62
N ILE A 11 5.73 -4.09 -4.25
CA ILE A 11 5.39 -3.65 -2.88
C ILE A 11 3.92 -3.98 -2.57
N LEU A 12 3.00 -3.65 -3.47
CA LEU A 12 1.57 -3.87 -3.29
C LEU A 12 1.23 -5.37 -3.25
N GLU A 13 1.84 -6.18 -4.12
CA GLU A 13 1.71 -7.64 -4.13
C GLU A 13 2.28 -8.25 -2.84
N GLU A 14 3.43 -7.78 -2.33
CA GLU A 14 3.96 -8.25 -1.04
C GLU A 14 3.01 -7.90 0.12
N CYS A 15 2.41 -6.71 0.12
CA CYS A 15 1.40 -6.33 1.11
C CYS A 15 0.15 -7.23 1.04
N ARG A 16 -0.31 -7.55 -0.17
CA ARG A 16 -1.46 -8.44 -0.44
C ARG A 16 -1.19 -9.87 0.02
N ASP A 17 -0.09 -10.44 -0.45
CA ASP A 17 0.20 -11.87 -0.30
C ASP A 17 0.70 -12.21 1.11
N GLY A 18 1.42 -11.27 1.73
CA GLY A 18 1.93 -11.43 3.07
C GLY A 18 2.89 -12.61 3.23
N ARG A 19 3.14 -12.99 4.49
CA ARG A 19 3.84 -14.23 4.88
C ARG A 19 3.56 -14.57 6.34
N ASP A 20 3.76 -15.82 6.71
CA ASP A 20 3.70 -16.28 8.10
C ASP A 20 2.37 -15.93 8.82
N GLY A 21 1.27 -15.90 8.07
CA GLY A 21 -0.06 -15.55 8.57
C GLY A 21 -0.33 -14.04 8.72
N GLY A 22 0.63 -13.17 8.39
CA GLY A 22 0.49 -11.71 8.37
C GLY A 22 0.43 -11.17 6.94
N ALA A 23 -0.50 -10.25 6.68
CA ALA A 23 -0.67 -9.53 5.42
C ALA A 23 -1.40 -8.20 5.68
N PHE A 24 -1.58 -7.37 4.65
CA PHE A 24 -2.41 -6.16 4.74
C PHE A 24 -3.92 -6.50 4.68
N ASN A 25 -4.38 -7.45 5.48
CA ASN A 25 -5.80 -7.78 5.56
C ASN A 25 -6.51 -6.69 6.35
N GLU A 26 -7.75 -6.32 6.00
CA GLU A 26 -8.48 -5.21 6.63
C GLU A 26 -7.69 -3.89 6.66
N VAL A 27 -7.84 -3.07 5.62
CA VAL A 27 -7.21 -1.77 5.49
C VAL A 27 -8.23 -0.65 5.31
N VAL A 28 -7.85 0.56 5.71
CA VAL A 28 -8.51 1.79 5.27
C VAL A 28 -7.63 2.43 4.22
N VAL A 29 -8.13 2.53 3.00
CA VAL A 29 -7.42 3.24 1.93
C VAL A 29 -7.95 4.67 1.88
N MET A 30 -7.03 5.64 1.94
CA MET A 30 -7.35 7.05 2.03
C MET A 30 -6.84 7.79 0.81
N LEU A 31 -7.71 8.63 0.25
CA LEU A 31 -7.40 9.61 -0.77
C LEU A 31 -7.59 11.00 -0.16
N GLU A 32 -6.69 11.92 -0.48
CA GLU A 32 -6.77 13.30 -0.02
C GLU A 32 -6.63 14.24 -1.21
N SER A 33 -7.42 15.29 -1.20
CA SER A 33 -7.33 16.42 -2.11
C SER A 33 -7.25 17.70 -1.29
N THR A 34 -7.02 18.84 -1.95
CA THR A 34 -7.00 20.14 -1.26
C THR A 34 -8.35 20.55 -0.64
N ALA A 35 -9.45 19.87 -0.98
CA ALA A 35 -10.79 20.23 -0.55
C ALA A 35 -11.53 19.14 0.25
N ALA A 36 -11.13 17.87 0.12
CA ALA A 36 -11.83 16.73 0.71
C ALA A 36 -10.92 15.50 0.82
N SER A 37 -11.29 14.59 1.72
CA SER A 37 -10.75 13.25 1.82
C SER A 37 -11.83 12.19 1.57
N ALA A 38 -11.39 11.00 1.16
CA ALA A 38 -12.21 9.80 1.10
C ALA A 38 -11.46 8.68 1.79
N GLU A 39 -12.17 7.92 2.63
CA GLU A 39 -11.65 6.75 3.33
C GLU A 39 -12.54 5.56 2.99
N VAL A 40 -11.93 4.48 2.50
CA VAL A 40 -12.65 3.28 2.10
C VAL A 40 -12.06 2.09 2.85
N TRP A 41 -12.90 1.44 3.63
CA TRP A 41 -12.56 0.18 4.27
C TRP A 41 -12.68 -0.96 3.27
N MET A 42 -11.66 -1.80 3.20
CA MET A 42 -11.58 -2.96 2.32
C MET A 42 -10.59 -3.99 2.83
N ASP A 43 -10.68 -5.21 2.32
CA ASP A 43 -9.56 -6.15 2.37
C ASP A 43 -8.59 -5.83 1.23
N PHE A 44 -7.29 -6.00 1.48
CA PHE A 44 -6.25 -5.69 0.49
C PHE A 44 -5.89 -6.92 -0.36
N ASP A 45 -6.88 -7.73 -0.73
CA ASP A 45 -6.71 -9.02 -1.39
C ASP A 45 -7.04 -8.99 -2.91
N ASP A 46 -7.99 -8.17 -3.35
CA ASP A 46 -8.37 -8.02 -4.76
C ASP A 46 -7.72 -6.79 -5.41
N LEU A 47 -6.42 -6.92 -5.68
CA LEU A 47 -5.64 -5.98 -6.49
C LEU A 47 -5.63 -6.40 -7.96
N ARG A 48 -6.09 -5.53 -8.85
CA ARG A 48 -6.11 -5.78 -10.30
C ARG A 48 -5.25 -4.77 -11.03
N PHE A 49 -4.28 -5.27 -11.79
CA PHE A 49 -3.37 -4.45 -12.56
C PHE A 49 -3.80 -4.40 -14.02
N THR A 50 -3.68 -3.24 -14.66
CA THR A 50 -3.80 -3.16 -16.12
C THR A 50 -2.69 -3.97 -16.80
N PRO A 51 -2.85 -4.41 -18.06
CA PRO A 51 -1.83 -5.21 -18.74
C PRO A 51 -0.45 -4.54 -18.81
N ASP A 52 -0.43 -3.21 -18.96
CA ASP A 52 0.79 -2.40 -18.93
C ASP A 52 1.33 -2.19 -17.50
N GLY A 53 0.63 -2.64 -16.46
CA GLY A 53 0.98 -2.44 -15.06
C GLY A 53 0.84 -1.00 -14.58
N ARG A 54 0.30 -0.08 -15.40
CA ARG A 54 0.29 1.34 -15.06
C ARG A 54 -0.75 1.71 -14.01
N VAL A 55 -1.90 1.03 -14.01
CA VAL A 55 -2.97 1.30 -13.06
C VAL A 55 -3.19 0.06 -12.20
N VAL A 56 -3.33 0.27 -10.90
CA VAL A 56 -3.88 -0.72 -9.98
C VAL A 56 -5.27 -0.31 -9.56
N THR A 57 -6.20 -1.26 -9.59
CA THR A 57 -7.54 -1.14 -9.05
C THR A 57 -7.63 -1.94 -7.75
N LEU A 58 -8.04 -1.28 -6.67
CA LEU A 58 -8.36 -1.89 -5.39
C LEU A 58 -9.87 -2.08 -5.32
N MET A 59 -10.31 -3.33 -5.25
CA MET A 59 -11.73 -3.69 -5.35
C MET A 59 -12.35 -3.91 -3.97
N VAL A 60 -13.55 -3.36 -3.76
CA VAL A 60 -14.42 -3.73 -2.63
C VAL A 60 -15.57 -4.58 -3.15
N PRO A 61 -16.01 -5.61 -2.41
CA PRO A 61 -17.27 -6.27 -2.68
C PRO A 61 -18.41 -5.25 -2.83
N GLY A 62 -19.26 -5.41 -3.86
CA GLY A 62 -20.40 -4.53 -4.10
C GLY A 62 -20.15 -3.36 -5.06
N GLY A 63 -18.96 -3.27 -5.66
CA GLY A 63 -18.70 -2.42 -6.83
C GLY A 63 -17.96 -1.11 -6.55
N THR A 64 -17.78 -0.74 -5.28
CA THR A 64 -16.85 0.33 -4.90
C THR A 64 -15.43 -0.10 -5.25
N HIS A 65 -14.68 0.78 -5.89
CA HIS A 65 -13.30 0.52 -6.25
C HIS A 65 -12.50 1.82 -6.29
N MET A 66 -11.20 1.71 -6.09
CA MET A 66 -10.28 2.83 -6.23
C MET A 66 -9.20 2.52 -7.24
N HIS A 67 -8.79 3.52 -8.00
CA HIS A 67 -7.78 3.39 -9.04
C HIS A 67 -6.59 4.29 -8.70
N LEU A 68 -5.38 3.76 -8.85
CA LEU A 68 -4.14 4.50 -8.70
C LEU A 68 -3.33 4.40 -10.00
N ASP A 69 -3.04 5.54 -10.63
CA ASP A 69 -2.04 5.60 -11.71
C ASP A 69 -0.65 5.50 -11.10
N MET A 70 -0.10 4.28 -11.06
CA MET A 70 1.20 3.96 -10.48
C MET A 70 2.34 4.67 -11.20
N SER A 71 2.17 5.06 -12.47
CA SER A 71 3.19 5.85 -13.20
C SER A 71 3.34 7.28 -12.66
N LYS A 72 2.47 7.74 -11.76
CA LYS A 72 2.55 9.05 -11.11
C LYS A 72 3.24 8.99 -9.74
N ILE A 73 3.41 7.81 -9.18
CA ILE A 73 4.03 7.63 -7.87
C ILE A 73 5.54 7.66 -8.02
N ARG A 74 6.20 8.43 -7.15
CA ARG A 74 7.65 8.59 -7.11
C ARG A 74 8.27 8.14 -5.81
N GLU A 75 7.43 7.92 -4.80
CA GLU A 75 7.89 7.47 -3.50
C GLU A 75 6.85 6.57 -2.85
N ALA A 76 7.32 5.49 -2.24
CA ALA A 76 6.56 4.68 -1.30
C ALA A 76 7.28 4.65 0.05
N GLU A 77 6.54 4.63 1.15
CA GLU A 77 7.13 4.60 2.49
C GLU A 77 6.24 3.83 3.46
N PHE A 78 6.82 2.86 4.15
CA PHE A 78 6.18 2.24 5.31
C PHE A 78 6.41 3.12 6.54
N VAL A 79 5.32 3.49 7.20
CA VAL A 79 5.33 4.37 8.38
C VAL A 79 4.66 3.63 9.53
N HIS A 80 5.40 3.45 10.62
CA HIS A 80 4.85 3.02 11.91
C HIS A 80 4.95 4.15 12.91
N THR A 81 3.79 4.60 13.37
CA THR A 81 3.64 5.74 14.29
C THR A 81 2.56 5.44 15.32
N THR A 82 2.27 6.39 16.19
CA THR A 82 1.14 6.35 17.12
C THR A 82 0.05 7.29 16.61
N ASN A 83 -1.20 6.84 16.57
CA ASN A 83 -2.33 7.69 16.20
C ASN A 83 -2.76 8.62 17.37
N ASP A 84 -3.75 9.48 17.12
CA ASP A 84 -4.26 10.45 18.11
C ASP A 84 -4.85 9.80 19.38
N GLN A 85 -5.15 8.51 19.33
CA GLN A 85 -5.66 7.73 20.46
C GLN A 85 -4.56 7.01 21.24
N GLY A 86 -3.29 7.21 20.88
CA GLY A 86 -2.17 6.51 21.53
C GLY A 86 -1.97 5.07 21.05
N LEU A 87 -2.63 4.67 19.96
CA LEU A 87 -2.56 3.31 19.43
C LEU A 87 -1.57 3.20 18.26
N PRO A 88 -0.91 2.05 18.07
CA PRO A 88 -0.06 1.80 16.92
C PRO A 88 -0.78 2.05 15.60
N SER A 89 -0.08 2.68 14.66
CA SER A 89 -0.57 3.02 13.34
C SER A 89 0.42 2.56 12.29
N TYR A 90 -0.06 1.71 11.39
CA TYR A 90 0.73 1.01 10.38
C TYR A 90 0.26 1.48 9.00
N GLN A 91 1.10 2.19 8.26
CA GLN A 91 0.71 2.85 7.02
C GLN A 91 1.69 2.61 5.88
N LEU A 92 1.17 2.39 4.68
CA LEU A 92 1.93 2.57 3.43
C LEU A 92 1.51 3.90 2.82
N TRP A 93 2.48 4.80 2.67
CA TRP A 93 2.31 6.08 1.99
C TRP A 93 2.80 5.96 0.55
N MET A 94 2.01 6.46 -0.39
CA MET A 94 2.40 6.60 -1.81
C MET A 94 2.29 8.07 -2.19
N ARG A 95 3.40 8.65 -2.65
CA ARG A 95 3.50 10.08 -2.97
C ARG A 95 3.84 10.31 -4.43
N ASP A 96 3.32 11.40 -4.98
CA ASP A 96 3.61 11.81 -6.35
C ASP A 96 5.00 12.48 -6.48
N GLY A 97 5.34 12.95 -7.67
CA GLY A 97 6.63 13.62 -7.93
C GLY A 97 6.81 14.99 -7.28
N GLU A 98 5.76 15.57 -6.71
CA GLU A 98 5.81 16.81 -5.92
C GLU A 98 5.88 16.51 -4.41
N GLY A 99 5.83 15.23 -4.03
CA GLY A 99 5.78 14.79 -2.63
C GLY A 99 4.39 14.86 -2.01
N ASN A 100 3.34 15.14 -2.79
CA ASN A 100 1.98 15.15 -2.28
C ASN A 100 1.50 13.71 -2.06
N PRO A 101 0.71 13.44 -1.00
CA PRO A 101 0.09 12.12 -0.80
C PRO A 101 -0.89 11.83 -1.94
N ALA A 102 -0.62 10.80 -2.73
CA ALA A 102 -1.53 10.34 -3.77
C ALA A 102 -2.51 9.29 -3.22
N MET A 103 -2.02 8.40 -2.36
CA MET A 103 -2.83 7.39 -1.68
C MET A 103 -2.12 6.92 -0.41
N ARG A 104 -2.90 6.64 0.65
CA ARG A 104 -2.41 5.97 1.86
C ARG A 104 -3.18 4.69 2.09
N VAL A 105 -2.49 3.65 2.54
CA VAL A 105 -3.10 2.39 2.98
C VAL A 105 -2.81 2.23 4.47
N TYR A 106 -3.83 2.28 5.31
CA TYR A 106 -3.72 2.09 6.75
C TYR A 106 -4.16 0.68 7.13
N LEU A 107 -3.25 -0.08 7.74
CA LEU A 107 -3.55 -1.39 8.30
C LEU A 107 -4.21 -1.22 9.66
N ARG A 108 -5.54 -1.39 9.71
CA ARG A 108 -6.31 -1.18 10.95
C ARG A 108 -6.07 -2.30 11.95
N LYS A 109 -6.26 -2.03 13.23
CA LYS A 109 -6.44 -3.11 14.20
C LYS A 109 -7.68 -3.93 13.80
N SER A 110 -7.51 -5.25 13.66
CA SER A 110 -8.63 -6.17 13.41
C SER A 110 -9.42 -6.36 14.69
N ASP A 111 -10.73 -6.60 14.54
CA ASP A 111 -11.60 -7.01 15.63
C ASP A 111 -11.34 -8.47 16.06
N ASP A 112 -10.68 -9.26 15.20
CA ASP A 112 -10.12 -10.56 15.58
C ASP A 112 -8.69 -10.38 16.14
N ASP A 113 -8.60 -10.37 17.48
CA ASP A 113 -7.35 -10.19 18.19
C ASP A 113 -6.28 -11.24 17.86
N VAL A 114 -6.64 -12.45 17.40
CA VAL A 114 -5.63 -13.47 17.07
C VAL A 114 -4.87 -13.15 15.77
N THR A 115 -5.44 -12.32 14.90
CA THR A 115 -4.81 -11.92 13.64
C THR A 115 -3.86 -10.73 13.82
N ASN A 116 -3.99 -9.97 14.91
CA ASN A 116 -3.24 -8.74 15.11
C ASN A 116 -1.72 -8.96 15.30
N PRO A 117 -1.24 -9.94 16.11
CA PRO A 117 0.20 -10.20 16.25
C PRO A 117 0.93 -10.54 14.94
N PRO A 118 0.49 -11.50 14.11
CA PRO A 118 1.20 -11.81 12.87
C PRO A 118 1.15 -10.64 11.87
N ARG A 119 0.07 -9.85 11.83
CA ARG A 119 -0.02 -8.63 11.01
C ARG A 119 0.99 -7.56 11.46
N HIS A 120 1.17 -7.40 12.77
CA HIS A 120 2.20 -6.52 13.33
C HIS A 120 3.61 -6.97 12.94
N GLU A 121 3.94 -8.24 13.19
CA GLU A 121 5.26 -8.81 12.87
C GLU A 121 5.57 -8.69 11.37
N PHE A 122 4.58 -8.95 10.52
CA PHE A 122 4.70 -8.74 9.09
C PHE A 122 5.00 -7.27 8.74
N PHE A 123 4.25 -6.31 9.29
CA PHE A 123 4.52 -4.89 9.04
C PHE A 123 5.91 -4.47 9.53
N MET A 124 6.34 -4.95 10.70
CA MET A 124 7.68 -4.65 11.22
C MET A 124 8.77 -5.20 10.31
N SER A 125 8.58 -6.40 9.75
CA SER A 125 9.52 -6.96 8.79
C SER A 125 9.56 -6.20 7.45
N LEU A 126 8.46 -5.55 7.04
CA LEU A 126 8.45 -4.63 5.90
C LEU A 126 9.24 -3.35 6.21
N LEU A 127 9.12 -2.80 7.42
CA LEU A 127 9.95 -1.66 7.84
C LEU A 127 11.45 -2.02 7.89
N GLU A 128 11.79 -3.22 8.35
CA GLU A 128 13.19 -3.66 8.36
C GLU A 128 13.74 -3.79 6.93
N LYS A 129 12.93 -4.32 6.01
CA LYS A 129 13.27 -4.43 4.58
C LYS A 129 13.34 -3.07 3.89
N TYR A 130 12.47 -2.14 4.28
CA TYR A 130 12.30 -0.81 3.70
C TYR A 130 12.35 0.27 4.80
N PRO A 131 13.54 0.58 5.35
CA PRO A 131 13.68 1.39 6.57
C PRO A 131 13.39 2.89 6.40
N GLY A 132 12.86 3.30 5.26
CA GLY A 132 12.51 4.68 4.98
C GLY A 132 11.98 4.84 3.55
N PRO A 133 11.92 6.08 3.05
CA PRO A 133 11.41 6.36 1.72
C PRO A 133 12.10 5.56 0.61
N ILE A 134 11.28 4.86 -0.16
CA ILE A 134 11.64 4.07 -1.35
C ILE A 134 11.42 4.97 -2.56
N ALA A 135 12.51 5.37 -3.22
CA ALA A 135 12.41 6.12 -4.47
C ALA A 135 11.95 5.18 -5.59
N LEU A 136 10.90 5.59 -6.32
CA LEU A 136 10.30 4.85 -7.44
C LEU A 136 10.49 5.65 -8.73
N PRO A 137 11.43 5.25 -9.61
CA PRO A 137 11.53 5.77 -10.97
C PRO A 137 10.20 5.73 -11.73
N ALA A 138 10.05 6.56 -12.76
CA ALA A 138 8.78 6.69 -13.50
C ALA A 138 8.31 5.39 -14.18
N ASP A 139 9.22 4.46 -14.41
CA ASP A 139 9.03 3.12 -14.98
C ASP A 139 9.00 2.00 -13.91
N ALA A 140 9.24 2.32 -12.65
CA ALA A 140 9.25 1.36 -11.54
C ALA A 140 7.86 1.03 -11.00
N TYR A 141 6.82 1.07 -11.83
CA TYR A 141 5.48 0.59 -11.46
C TYR A 141 5.33 -0.93 -11.66
N GLY A 142 6.15 -1.55 -12.52
CA GLY A 142 6.16 -2.99 -12.76
C GLY A 142 5.09 -3.44 -13.77
N ALA A 143 5.48 -3.59 -15.03
CA ALA A 143 4.64 -4.27 -16.03
C ALA A 143 4.52 -5.77 -15.69
N ALA A 144 3.43 -6.41 -16.10
CA ALA A 144 3.36 -7.87 -16.04
C ALA A 144 4.48 -8.45 -16.92
N GLU A 145 5.34 -9.32 -16.38
CA GLU A 145 6.28 -10.05 -17.24
C GLU A 145 5.48 -10.91 -18.24
N GLY A 146 5.67 -10.66 -19.54
CA GLY A 146 5.24 -11.61 -20.58
C GLY A 146 3.95 -11.33 -21.35
N HIS A 147 3.68 -10.10 -21.78
CA HIS A 147 2.81 -9.88 -22.95
C HIS A 147 3.55 -9.18 -24.09
N PRO A 148 3.83 -9.87 -25.23
CA PRO A 148 4.23 -9.20 -26.47
C PRO A 148 3.12 -8.31 -27.04
#